data_AF-T1A2D7-F1
#
_entry.id   AF-T1A2D7-F1
#
_cell.length_a   1.000
_cell.length_b   1.000
_cell.length_c   1.000
_cell.angle_alpha   90.00
_cell.angle_beta   90.00
_cell.angle_gamma   90.00
#
_symmetry.space_group_name_H-M   'P 1'
#
loop_
_entity.id
_entity.type
_entity.pdbx_description
1 polymer ?
#
loop_
_entity_poly.entity_id
_entity_poly.type
_entity_poly.pdbx_seq_one_letter_code
_entity_poly.pdbx_strand_id
1 'polypeptide(L)'
;MSQNPKHVLDHFNLFREPEYVEMFENKKKNFENPHPEDEVSRIIEWTKTEEYKELNFNRDSLTVNPAKACQPLGAVFLALGFENTLPFVHGSQGCVAYYRSHLSRHFKEPTSCVSSSMTEDRDNPN
;
A
#
# COMPACT_ATOMS: atom_id res chain seq x y z
N MET A 1 -10.86 28.37 -5.91
CA MET A 1 -9.68 27.58 -5.51
C MET A 1 -8.56 28.53 -5.12
N SER A 2 -8.53 28.93 -3.85
CA SER A 2 -7.59 29.96 -3.41
C SER A 2 -6.37 29.34 -2.74
N GLN A 3 -5.52 28.66 -3.50
CA GLN A 3 -4.15 28.44 -3.04
C GLN A 3 -3.48 29.80 -2.88
N ASN A 4 -2.80 30.01 -1.75
CA ASN A 4 -2.06 31.24 -1.49
C ASN A 4 -0.56 30.96 -1.62
N PRO A 5 0.18 31.62 -2.53
CA PRO A 5 1.62 31.35 -2.71
C PRO A 5 2.47 31.70 -1.49
N LYS A 6 1.96 32.55 -0.58
CA LYS A 6 2.62 32.87 0.70
C LYS A 6 2.27 31.89 1.81
N HIS A 7 1.21 31.09 1.63
CA HIS A 7 0.73 30.12 2.59
C HIS A 7 0.04 28.96 1.86
N VAL A 8 0.86 28.05 1.33
CA VAL A 8 0.37 26.91 0.56
C VAL A 8 -0.28 25.92 1.51
N LEU A 9 -1.55 25.58 1.24
CA LEU A 9 -2.26 24.54 1.97
C LEU A 9 -1.92 23.20 1.33
N ASP A 10 -1.36 22.29 2.12
CA ASP A 10 -1.15 20.90 1.69
C ASP A 10 -2.46 20.11 1.64
N HIS A 11 -2.37 18.85 1.21
CA HIS A 11 -3.53 17.97 1.10
C HIS A 11 -4.27 17.75 2.44
N PHE A 12 -3.63 17.96 3.59
CA PHE A 12 -4.27 17.73 4.88
C PHE A 12 -5.28 18.85 5.20
N ASN A 13 -4.93 20.10 4.88
CA ASN A 13 -5.77 21.27 5.16
C ASN A 13 -6.61 21.71 3.96
N LEU A 14 -6.07 21.63 2.73
CA LEU A 14 -6.74 22.10 1.52
C LEU A 14 -8.14 21.49 1.34
N PHE A 15 -8.26 20.18 1.57
CA PHE A 15 -9.50 19.44 1.36
C PHE A 15 -10.57 19.65 2.45
N ARG A 16 -10.27 20.48 3.45
CA ARG A 16 -11.22 20.92 4.49
C ARG A 16 -11.85 22.27 4.18
N GLU A 17 -11.35 22.97 3.16
CA GLU A 17 -11.94 24.23 2.72
C GLU A 17 -13.38 23.99 2.23
N PRO A 18 -14.29 24.96 2.44
CA PRO A 18 -15.72 24.78 2.17
C PRO A 18 -16.03 24.28 0.76
N GLU A 19 -15.29 24.75 -0.25
CA GLU A 19 -15.52 24.32 -1.63
C GLU A 19 -15.22 22.83 -1.87
N TYR A 20 -14.23 22.27 -1.16
CA TYR A 20 -13.86 20.86 -1.29
C TYR A 20 -14.79 19.97 -0.49
N VAL A 21 -15.23 20.42 0.70
CA VAL A 21 -16.24 19.72 1.49
C VAL A 21 -17.54 19.60 0.70
N GLU A 22 -18.03 20.71 0.13
CA GLU A 22 -19.22 20.71 -0.71
C GLU A 22 -19.05 19.81 -1.95
N MET A 23 -17.86 19.84 -2.58
CA MET A 23 -17.55 18.97 -3.71
C MET A 23 -17.62 17.48 -3.33
N PHE A 24 -17.09 17.08 -2.17
CA PHE A 24 -17.14 15.69 -1.70
C PHE A 24 -18.55 15.27 -1.32
N GLU A 25 -19.33 16.14 -0.68
CA GLU A 25 -20.75 15.89 -0.38
C GLU A 25 -21.55 15.67 -1.65
N ASN A 26 -21.36 16.52 -2.66
CA ASN A 26 -21.99 16.37 -3.96
C ASN A 26 -21.56 15.08 -4.66
N LYS A 27 -20.29 14.70 -4.57
CA LYS A 27 -19.79 13.43 -5.12
C LYS A 27 -20.47 12.24 -4.45
N LYS A 28 -20.47 12.21 -3.11
CA LYS A 28 -21.09 11.16 -2.30
C LYS A 28 -22.57 11.02 -2.60
N LYS A 29 -23.30 12.15 -2.63
CA LYS A 29 -24.75 12.19 -2.86
C LYS A 29 -25.14 11.76 -4.27
N ASN A 30 -24.42 12.23 -5.28
CA ASN A 30 -24.88 12.11 -6.66
C ASN A 30 -24.27 10.93 -7.43
N PHE A 31 -23.10 10.41 -7.01
CA PHE A 31 -22.32 9.48 -7.87
C PHE A 31 -21.74 8.25 -7.16
N GLU A 32 -21.73 8.17 -5.83
CA GLU A 32 -21.04 7.06 -5.12
C GLU A 32 -21.94 5.89 -4.74
N ASN A 33 -23.27 6.06 -4.73
CA ASN A 33 -24.23 5.08 -4.21
C ASN A 33 -23.78 4.48 -2.84
N PRO A 34 -23.52 5.32 -1.82
CA PRO A 34 -22.98 4.85 -0.54
C PRO A 34 -24.02 4.09 0.27
N HIS A 35 -23.57 3.17 1.13
CA HIS A 35 -24.42 2.64 2.19
C HIS A 35 -24.85 3.77 3.15
N PRO A 36 -26.07 3.71 3.72
CA PRO A 36 -26.52 4.63 4.76
C PRO A 36 -25.55 4.70 5.95
N GLU A 37 -25.44 5.87 6.58
CA GLU A 37 -24.45 6.11 7.65
C GLU A 37 -24.73 5.30 8.92
N ASP A 38 -26.01 5.04 9.21
CA ASP A 38 -26.44 4.18 10.30
C ASP A 38 -26.04 2.72 10.07
N GLU A 39 -26.14 2.23 8.84
CA GLU A 39 -25.71 0.88 8.47
C GLU A 39 -24.18 0.74 8.56
N VAL A 40 -23.43 1.73 8.07
CA VAL A 40 -21.96 1.76 8.22
C VAL A 40 -21.57 1.75 9.69
N SER A 41 -22.22 2.57 10.52
CA SER A 41 -21.98 2.63 11.96
C SER A 41 -22.30 1.30 12.65
N ARG A 42 -23.42 0.66 12.28
CA ARG A 42 -23.83 -0.66 12.78
C ARG A 42 -22.77 -1.72 12.48
N ILE A 43 -22.27 -1.78 11.24
CA ILE A 43 -21.23 -2.74 10.84
C ILE A 43 -19.91 -2.46 11.57
N ILE A 44 -19.51 -1.19 11.72
CA ILE A 44 -18.31 -0.82 12.50
C ILE A 44 -18.40 -1.36 13.92
N GLU A 45 -19.53 -1.18 14.61
CA GLU A 45 -19.69 -1.70 15.97
C GLU A 45 -19.73 -3.24 15.98
N TRP A 46 -20.37 -3.89 15.01
CA TRP A 46 -20.35 -5.36 14.89
C TRP A 46 -18.93 -5.91 14.72
N THR A 47 -18.07 -5.27 13.90
CA THR A 47 -16.67 -5.72 13.71
C THR A 47 -15.81 -5.69 14.97
N LYS A 48 -16.28 -5.04 16.05
CA LYS A 48 -15.62 -4.99 17.37
C LYS A 48 -16.15 -6.03 18.36
N THR A 49 -17.18 -6.80 17.99
CA THR A 49 -17.82 -7.80 18.87
C THR A 49 -17.04 -9.10 18.98
N GLU A 50 -17.31 -9.89 20.03
CA GLU A 50 -16.73 -11.24 20.19
C GLU A 50 -17.23 -12.20 19.11
N GLU A 51 -18.50 -12.07 18.68
CA GLU A 51 -19.07 -12.83 17.56
C GLU A 51 -18.24 -12.64 16.29
N TYR A 52 -17.96 -11.39 15.91
CA TYR A 52 -17.14 -11.12 14.73
C TYR A 52 -15.71 -11.64 14.89
N LYS A 53 -15.15 -11.54 16.09
CA LYS A 53 -13.82 -12.08 16.38
C LYS A 53 -13.78 -13.59 16.13
N GLU A 54 -14.75 -14.36 16.60
CA GLU A 54 -14.81 -15.81 16.32
C GLU A 54 -14.84 -16.10 14.82
N LEU A 55 -15.69 -15.40 14.05
CA LEU A 55 -15.73 -15.52 12.59
C LEU A 55 -14.38 -15.16 11.94
N ASN A 56 -13.75 -14.10 12.43
CA ASN A 56 -12.47 -13.61 11.93
C ASN A 56 -11.32 -14.61 12.18
N PHE A 57 -11.31 -15.29 13.33
CA PHE A 57 -10.34 -16.33 13.67
C PHE A 57 -10.60 -17.66 12.96
N ASN A 58 -11.85 -17.93 12.54
CA ASN A 58 -12.22 -19.12 11.78
C ASN A 58 -11.90 -19.02 10.28
N ARG A 59 -11.22 -17.96 9.82
CA ARG A 59 -10.75 -17.85 8.43
C ARG A 59 -9.63 -18.86 8.16
N ASP A 60 -9.72 -19.56 7.04
CA ASP A 60 -8.70 -20.54 6.60
C ASP A 60 -7.82 -20.02 5.44
N SER A 61 -8.40 -19.22 4.54
CA SER A 61 -7.80 -18.89 3.25
C SER A 61 -7.48 -17.40 3.08
N LEU A 62 -8.33 -16.54 3.65
CA LEU A 62 -8.19 -15.09 3.52
C LEU A 62 -7.22 -14.55 4.57
N THR A 63 -6.13 -13.94 4.13
CA THR A 63 -5.22 -13.15 4.97
C THR A 63 -5.49 -11.66 4.79
N VAL A 64 -5.61 -10.91 5.89
CA VAL A 64 -5.78 -9.44 5.90
C VAL A 64 -4.69 -8.84 6.77
N ASN A 65 -4.03 -7.78 6.28
CA ASN A 65 -2.95 -7.07 6.96
C ASN A 65 -1.82 -8.00 7.48
N PRO A 66 -1.16 -8.78 6.62
CA PRO A 66 -0.12 -9.70 7.05
C PRO A 66 1.07 -8.96 7.68
N ALA A 67 1.52 -9.43 8.85
CA ALA A 67 2.74 -8.95 9.51
C ALA A 67 3.98 -9.76 9.06
N LYS A 68 4.13 -9.97 7.75
CA LYS A 68 5.27 -10.67 7.14
C LYS A 68 5.53 -10.15 5.73
N ALA A 69 6.76 -10.29 5.26
CA ALA A 69 7.15 -10.05 3.87
C ALA A 69 7.59 -11.36 3.20
N CYS A 70 7.88 -11.32 1.89
CA CYS A 70 8.36 -12.49 1.14
C CYS A 70 9.88 -12.64 1.19
N GLN A 71 10.36 -13.85 0.91
CA GLN A 71 11.76 -14.27 1.12
C GLN A 71 12.83 -13.35 0.48
N PRO A 72 12.68 -12.87 -0.78
CA PRO A 72 13.77 -12.15 -1.43
C PRO A 72 14.07 -10.78 -0.79
N LEU A 73 13.14 -10.19 -0.02
CA LEU A 73 13.42 -8.99 0.76
C LEU A 73 14.55 -9.25 1.77
N GLY A 74 14.52 -10.40 2.45
CA GLY A 74 15.56 -10.82 3.39
C GLY A 74 16.88 -11.15 2.69
N ALA A 75 16.82 -11.79 1.52
CA ALA A 75 18.02 -12.10 0.72
C ALA A 75 18.75 -10.82 0.27
N VAL A 76 18.00 -9.79 -0.18
CA VAL A 76 18.57 -8.48 -0.53
C VAL A 76 19.19 -7.81 0.70
N PHE A 77 18.49 -7.81 1.83
CA PHE A 77 19.01 -7.23 3.08
C PHE A 77 20.33 -7.88 3.50
N LEU A 78 20.42 -9.21 3.46
CA LEU A 78 21.64 -9.96 3.77
C LEU A 78 22.77 -9.64 2.78
N ALA A 79 22.50 -9.66 1.47
CA ALA A 79 23.51 -9.45 0.44
C ALA A 79 24.16 -8.06 0.51
N LEU A 80 23.41 -7.03 0.93
CA LEU A 80 23.93 -5.68 1.14
C LEU A 80 24.96 -5.60 2.29
N GLY A 81 25.02 -6.60 3.16
CA GLY A 81 26.00 -6.67 4.26
C GLY A 81 27.38 -7.16 3.85
N PHE A 82 27.57 -7.62 2.60
CA PHE A 82 28.86 -8.10 2.10
C PHE A 82 29.59 -6.99 1.33
N GLU A 83 30.90 -6.91 1.51
CA GLU A 83 31.75 -5.91 0.85
C GLU A 83 31.58 -5.94 -0.68
N ASN A 84 31.40 -4.76 -1.29
CA ASN A 84 31.26 -4.56 -2.73
C ASN A 84 30.27 -5.53 -3.42
N THR A 85 29.21 -5.93 -2.72
CA THR A 85 28.22 -6.88 -3.23
C THR A 85 26.98 -6.17 -3.75
N LEU A 86 26.60 -6.46 -5.00
CA LEU A 86 25.37 -5.97 -5.61
C LEU A 86 24.32 -7.09 -5.60
N PRO A 87 23.22 -6.96 -4.83
CA PRO A 87 22.15 -7.95 -4.84
C PRO A 87 21.52 -8.07 -6.23
N PHE A 88 21.48 -9.28 -6.77
CA PHE A 88 20.83 -9.62 -8.04
C PHE A 88 19.69 -10.60 -7.78
N VAL A 89 18.46 -10.20 -8.09
CA VAL A 89 17.27 -11.06 -7.98
C VAL A 89 16.83 -11.51 -9.36
N HIS A 90 17.10 -12.76 -9.68
CA HIS A 90 16.59 -13.40 -10.88
C HIS A 90 15.07 -13.46 -10.83
N GLY A 91 14.38 -12.89 -11.83
CA GLY A 91 12.93 -12.75 -11.79
C GLY A 91 12.40 -11.51 -12.48
N SER A 92 11.17 -11.17 -12.12
CA SER A 92 10.48 -9.96 -12.56
C SER A 92 11.03 -8.73 -11.84
N GLN A 93 11.27 -7.66 -12.62
CA GLN A 93 11.82 -6.40 -12.10
C GLN A 93 10.93 -5.68 -11.07
N GLY A 94 9.61 -5.90 -11.10
CA GLY A 94 8.67 -5.30 -10.15
C GLY A 94 8.98 -5.67 -8.70
N CYS A 95 9.42 -6.92 -8.46
CA CYS A 95 9.87 -7.38 -7.14
C CYS A 95 10.99 -6.50 -6.58
N VAL A 96 12.01 -6.24 -7.41
CA VAL A 96 13.18 -5.43 -7.01
C VAL A 96 12.81 -3.98 -6.73
N ALA A 97 11.88 -3.39 -7.49
CA ALA A 97 11.37 -2.05 -7.20
C ALA A 97 10.70 -1.97 -5.82
N TYR A 98 9.91 -2.99 -5.44
CA TYR A 98 9.29 -3.07 -4.11
C TYR A 98 10.33 -3.25 -3.00
N TYR A 99 11.31 -4.14 -3.16
CA TYR A 99 12.33 -4.39 -2.13
C TYR A 99 13.15 -3.14 -1.83
N ARG A 100 13.63 -2.47 -2.89
CA ARG A 100 14.39 -1.22 -2.77
C ARG A 100 13.58 -0.14 -2.06
N SER A 101 12.34 0.07 -2.49
CA SER A 101 11.46 1.08 -1.88
C SER A 101 11.11 0.76 -0.42
N HIS A 102 10.95 -0.52 -0.08
CA HIS A 102 10.63 -0.95 1.28
C HIS A 102 11.78 -0.64 2.24
N LEU A 103 13.01 -1.02 1.88
CA LEU A 103 14.21 -0.76 2.68
C LEU A 103 14.54 0.74 2.73
N SER A 104 14.48 1.45 1.61
CA SER A 104 14.72 2.90 1.57
C SER A 104 13.70 3.69 2.40
N ARG A 105 12.43 3.28 2.47
CA ARG A 105 11.44 3.96 3.33
C ARG A 105 11.74 3.77 4.81
N HIS A 106 12.27 2.61 5.19
CA HIS A 106 12.62 2.30 6.58
C HIS A 106 13.92 3.00 7.00
N PHE A 107 15.00 2.82 6.24
CA PHE A 107 16.33 3.31 6.60
C PHE A 107 16.62 4.75 6.15
N LYS A 108 15.80 5.32 5.25
CA LYS A 108 16.04 6.62 4.61
C LYS A 108 17.32 6.70 3.77
N GLU A 109 17.83 5.54 3.35
CA GLU A 109 19.06 5.40 2.57
C GLU A 109 18.81 4.78 1.19
N PRO A 110 19.70 5.01 0.20
CA PRO A 110 19.64 4.30 -1.07
C PRO A 110 19.77 2.79 -0.89
N THR A 111 18.88 2.03 -1.51
CA THR A 111 18.97 0.56 -1.57
C THR A 111 19.23 0.13 -3.01
N SER A 112 20.42 -0.41 -3.26
CA SER A 112 20.84 -0.92 -4.57
C SER A 112 20.52 -2.41 -4.71
N CYS A 113 19.82 -2.77 -5.78
CA CYS A 113 19.49 -4.15 -6.14
C CYS A 113 19.10 -4.17 -7.62
N VAL A 114 19.47 -5.23 -8.35
CA VAL A 114 19.17 -5.39 -9.78
C VAL A 114 18.34 -6.64 -10.04
N SER A 115 17.69 -6.70 -11.19
CA SER A 115 16.88 -7.83 -11.65
C SER A 115 17.34 -8.31 -13.02
N SER A 116 17.03 -9.57 -13.36
CA SER A 116 17.13 -10.08 -14.72
C SER A 116 16.00 -9.59 -15.65
N SER A 117 14.99 -8.91 -15.12
CA SER A 117 13.86 -8.35 -15.89
C SER A 117 13.13 -9.38 -16.76
N MET A 118 12.77 -10.53 -16.17
CA MET A 118 11.96 -11.52 -16.87
C MET A 118 10.63 -10.93 -17.34
N THR A 119 10.31 -11.18 -18.61
CA THR A 119 9.02 -10.94 -19.23
C THR A 119 8.30 -12.27 -19.46
N GLU A 120 7.05 -12.21 -19.91
CA GLU A 120 6.25 -13.40 -20.26
C GLU A 120 6.89 -14.22 -21.39
N ASP A 121 7.58 -13.56 -22.34
CA ASP A 121 8.23 -14.23 -23.48
C ASP A 121 9.28 -15.27 -23.09
N ARG A 122 9.77 -15.23 -21.85
CA ARG A 122 10.75 -16.22 -21.37
C ARG A 122 10.15 -17.63 -21.28
N ASP A 123 8.83 -17.74 -21.13
CA ASP A 123 8.13 -19.03 -21.12
C ASP A 123 7.73 -19.48 -22.54
N ASN A 124 8.07 -18.70 -23.58
CA ASN A 124 7.89 -19.09 -24.97
C ASN A 124 9.16 -19.78 -25.49
N PRO A 125 9.12 -21.10 -25.81
CA PRO A 125 10.27 -21.83 -26.32
C PRO A 125 10.61 -21.54 -27.80
N ASN A 126 9.92 -20.60 -28.46
CA ASN A 126 10.10 -20.25 -29.87
C ASN A 126 10.72 -18.86 -30.06
#